data_AF-A0A3E0HCC8-F1
#
_entry.id   AF-A0A3E0HCC8-F1
#
_cell.length_a   1.000
_cell.length_b   1.000
_cell.length_c   1.000
_cell.angle_alpha   90.00
_cell.angle_beta   90.00
_cell.angle_gamma   90.00
#
_symmetry.space_group_name_H-M   'P 1'
#
loop_
_entity.id
_entity.type
_entity.pdbx_description
1 polymer ?
#
loop_
_entity_poly.entity_id
_entity_poly.type
_entity_poly.pdbx_seq_one_letter_code
_entity_poly.pdbx_strand_id
1 'polypeptide(L)'
;MPYPAREPTFLPLTVATARDAADAPGSAELTRGARVVQYCAEAANEAAVDTWTAMLAGCDYPGRRALPSRLHELTEATSVYVGTQWWYGDGSVHRRRVADAEDRIGEAVADGDGAEFAEAFVGYDQAVAAVVVRVQSQMGTNAS
;
A
#
# COMPACT_ATOMS: atom_id res chain seq x y z
N MET A 1 8.87 -30.52 -13.04
CA MET A 1 7.74 -29.88 -12.33
C MET A 1 7.85 -28.38 -12.59
N PRO A 2 7.00 -27.75 -13.41
CA PRO A 2 6.95 -26.30 -13.43
C PRO A 2 6.43 -25.86 -12.06
N TYR A 3 7.17 -24.98 -11.38
CA TYR A 3 6.62 -24.31 -10.20
C TYR A 3 5.34 -23.60 -10.64
N PRO A 4 4.22 -23.69 -9.90
CA PRO A 4 3.12 -22.77 -10.16
C PRO A 4 3.73 -21.37 -10.07
N ALA A 5 3.57 -20.58 -11.13
CA ALA A 5 4.02 -19.20 -11.13
C ALA A 5 3.42 -18.56 -9.87
N ARG A 6 4.27 -18.13 -8.95
CA ARG A 6 3.81 -17.37 -7.79
C ARG A 6 3.09 -16.15 -8.35
N GLU A 7 1.84 -15.98 -7.93
CA GLU A 7 1.09 -14.78 -8.27
C GLU A 7 1.92 -13.57 -7.81
N PRO A 8 2.16 -12.57 -8.68
CA PRO A 8 2.95 -11.42 -8.30
C PRO A 8 2.28 -10.73 -7.11
N THR A 9 3.09 -10.24 -6.17
CA THR A 9 2.60 -9.44 -5.04
C THR A 9 3.32 -8.11 -5.06
N PHE A 10 2.54 -7.04 -4.99
CA PHE A 10 3.04 -5.67 -5.11
C PHE A 10 3.06 -4.93 -3.79
N LEU A 11 2.25 -5.37 -2.81
CA LEU A 11 2.21 -4.79 -1.47
C LEU A 11 2.50 -5.79 -0.33
N PRO A 12 3.53 -6.67 -0.46
CA PRO A 12 3.75 -7.71 0.53
C PRO A 12 4.07 -7.18 1.93
N LEU A 13 4.82 -6.07 2.05
CA LEU A 13 5.17 -5.50 3.35
C LEU A 13 3.97 -4.79 3.98
N THR A 14 3.21 -4.04 3.19
CA THR A 14 2.05 -3.29 3.67
C THR A 14 0.96 -4.24 4.16
N VAL A 15 0.65 -5.29 3.39
CA VAL A 15 -0.35 -6.29 3.80
C VAL A 15 0.09 -7.01 5.08
N ALA A 16 1.35 -7.43 5.16
CA ALA A 16 1.88 -8.11 6.35
C ALA A 16 1.83 -7.20 7.59
N THR A 17 2.33 -5.97 7.47
CA THR A 17 2.38 -5.02 8.60
C THR A 17 1.01 -4.54 9.05
N ALA A 18 0.06 -4.34 8.12
CA ALA A 18 -1.32 -3.99 8.45
C ALA A 18 -2.05 -5.15 9.14
N ARG A 19 -1.78 -6.39 8.73
CA ARG A 19 -2.28 -7.59 9.40
C ARG A 19 -1.72 -7.72 10.81
N ASP A 20 -0.41 -7.59 10.97
CA ASP A 20 0.24 -7.62 12.28
C ASP A 20 -0.32 -6.51 13.20
N ALA A 21 -0.56 -5.31 12.66
CA ALA A 21 -1.22 -4.22 13.40
C ALA A 21 -2.67 -4.56 13.81
N ALA A 22 -3.41 -5.26 12.96
CA ALA A 22 -4.79 -5.66 13.21
C ALA A 22 -4.91 -6.78 14.25
N ASP A 23 -3.88 -7.64 14.33
CA ASP A 23 -3.80 -8.75 15.28
C ASP A 23 -3.12 -8.35 16.61
N ALA A 24 -2.41 -7.21 16.64
CA ALA A 24 -1.76 -6.70 17.83
C ALA A 24 -2.77 -6.30 18.93
N PRO A 25 -2.45 -6.55 20.22
CA PRO A 25 -3.26 -6.08 21.33
C PRO A 25 -3.22 -4.54 21.41
N GLY A 26 -4.38 -3.90 21.30
CA GLY A 26 -4.53 -2.45 21.30
C GLY A 26 -5.97 -2.01 21.60
N SER A 27 -6.25 -0.71 21.46
CA SER A 27 -7.63 -0.22 21.59
C SER A 27 -8.49 -0.72 20.42
N ALA A 28 -9.79 -0.89 20.65
CA ALA A 28 -10.72 -1.32 19.60
C ALA A 28 -10.72 -0.40 18.37
N GLU A 29 -10.49 0.91 18.58
CA GLU A 29 -10.40 1.90 17.51
C GLU A 29 -9.15 1.69 16.64
N LEU A 30 -8.01 1.41 17.27
CA LEU A 30 -6.75 1.15 16.56
C LEU A 30 -6.81 -0.15 15.77
N THR A 31 -7.33 -1.21 16.38
CA THR A 31 -7.58 -2.48 15.68
C THR A 31 -8.51 -2.29 14.48
N ARG A 32 -9.57 -1.49 14.63
CA ARG A 32 -10.48 -1.18 13.52
C ARG A 32 -9.76 -0.41 12.41
N GLY A 33 -8.96 0.59 12.75
CA GLY A 33 -8.17 1.36 11.79
C GLY A 33 -7.18 0.48 11.02
N ALA A 34 -6.43 -0.37 11.72
CA ALA A 34 -5.50 -1.32 11.11
C ALA A 34 -6.19 -2.29 10.13
N ARG A 35 -7.39 -2.79 10.48
CA ARG A 35 -8.19 -3.64 9.58
C ARG A 35 -8.64 -2.92 8.31
N VAL A 36 -8.95 -1.62 8.40
CA VAL A 36 -9.29 -0.83 7.21
C VAL A 36 -8.06 -0.68 6.32
N VAL A 37 -6.89 -0.38 6.89
CA VAL A 37 -5.63 -0.33 6.13
C VAL A 37 -5.34 -1.68 5.47
N GLN A 38 -5.50 -2.78 6.20
CA GLN A 38 -5.31 -4.13 5.65
C GLN A 38 -6.24 -4.39 4.46
N TYR A 39 -7.54 -4.11 4.60
CA TYR A 39 -8.52 -4.28 3.53
C TYR A 39 -8.17 -3.45 2.29
N CYS A 40 -7.81 -2.18 2.46
CA CYS A 40 -7.39 -1.33 1.35
C CYS A 40 -6.08 -1.81 0.71
N ALA A 41 -5.15 -2.34 1.50
CA ALA A 41 -3.89 -2.90 1.00
C ALA A 41 -4.10 -4.17 0.17
N GLU A 42 -4.98 -5.07 0.60
CA GLU A 42 -5.36 -6.26 -0.16
C GLU A 42 -6.03 -5.86 -1.48
N ALA A 43 -7.00 -4.93 -1.44
CA ALA A 43 -7.69 -4.45 -2.65
C ALA A 43 -6.75 -3.72 -3.64
N ALA A 44 -5.79 -2.93 -3.14
CA ALA A 44 -4.79 -2.29 -3.98
C ALA A 44 -3.80 -3.31 -4.57
N ASN A 45 -3.41 -4.34 -3.81
CA ASN A 45 -2.56 -5.41 -4.32
C ASN A 45 -3.26 -6.19 -5.45
N GLU A 46 -4.53 -6.56 -5.27
CA GLU A 46 -5.33 -7.22 -6.33
C GLU A 46 -5.39 -6.36 -7.60
N ALA A 47 -5.70 -5.06 -7.47
CA ALA A 47 -5.73 -4.14 -8.60
C ALA A 47 -4.37 -3.99 -9.30
N ALA A 48 -3.27 -4.06 -8.55
CA ALA A 48 -1.91 -4.05 -9.09
C ALA A 48 -1.61 -5.32 -9.88
N VAL A 49 -2.02 -6.49 -9.39
CA VAL A 49 -1.89 -7.79 -10.10
C VAL A 49 -2.68 -7.79 -11.40
N ASP A 50 -3.91 -7.29 -11.39
CA ASP A 50 -4.74 -7.17 -12.59
C ASP A 50 -4.09 -6.23 -13.62
N THR A 51 -3.57 -5.08 -13.16
CA THR A 51 -2.91 -4.09 -14.02
C THR A 51 -1.63 -4.66 -14.62
N TRP A 52 -0.81 -5.32 -13.81
CA TRP A 52 0.39 -6.02 -14.27
C TRP A 52 0.09 -7.07 -15.33
N THR A 53 -0.91 -7.92 -15.08
CA THR A 53 -1.32 -8.97 -16.01
C THR A 53 -1.81 -8.37 -17.33
N ALA A 54 -2.57 -7.28 -17.28
CA ALA A 54 -3.03 -6.56 -18.46
C ALA A 54 -1.86 -5.98 -19.27
N MET A 55 -0.88 -5.37 -18.60
CA MET A 55 0.33 -4.85 -19.25
C MET A 55 1.11 -5.95 -19.96
N LEU A 56 1.34 -7.09 -19.30
CA LEU A 56 2.03 -8.23 -19.91
C LEU A 56 1.26 -8.86 -21.07
N ALA A 57 -0.08 -8.84 -21.01
CA ALA A 57 -0.94 -9.35 -22.09
C ALA A 57 -1.09 -8.38 -23.27
N GLY A 58 -0.67 -7.12 -23.13
CA GLY A 58 -0.91 -6.07 -24.13
C GLY A 58 -2.39 -5.72 -24.29
N CYS A 59 -3.22 -5.99 -23.29
CA CYS A 59 -4.66 -5.75 -23.31
C CYS A 59 -5.01 -4.45 -22.61
N ASP A 60 -5.83 -3.60 -23.25
CA ASP A 60 -6.47 -2.47 -22.57
C ASP A 60 -7.60 -3.00 -21.67
N TYR A 61 -7.42 -2.96 -20.35
CA TYR A 61 -8.37 -3.54 -19.39
C TYR A 61 -8.85 -2.51 -18.35
N PRO A 62 -10.10 -2.64 -17.81
CA PRO A 62 -10.63 -1.77 -16.76
C PRO A 62 -9.79 -1.72 -15.47
N GLY A 63 -8.95 -2.71 -15.18
CA GLY A 63 -8.05 -2.71 -14.00
C GLY A 63 -7.11 -1.50 -13.96
N ARG A 64 -6.66 -1.03 -15.13
CA ARG A 64 -5.86 0.20 -15.30
C ARG A 64 -6.57 1.45 -14.76
N ARG A 65 -7.90 1.45 -14.70
CA ARG A 65 -8.72 2.54 -14.15
C ARG A 65 -8.99 2.40 -12.67
N ALA A 66 -8.98 1.18 -12.13
CA ALA A 66 -9.26 0.93 -10.72
C ALA A 66 -8.04 1.22 -9.85
N LEU A 67 -6.83 0.96 -10.35
CA LEU A 67 -5.61 1.05 -9.55
C LEU A 67 -5.38 2.42 -8.89
N PRO A 68 -5.47 3.57 -9.60
CA PRO A 68 -5.26 4.88 -8.97
C PRO A 68 -6.22 5.13 -7.80
N SER A 69 -7.50 4.76 -7.95
CA SER A 69 -8.49 4.89 -6.89
C SER A 69 -8.17 4.00 -5.69
N ARG A 70 -7.66 2.77 -5.91
CA ARG A 70 -7.30 1.86 -4.81
C ARG A 70 -6.05 2.31 -4.05
N LEU A 71 -5.05 2.85 -4.74
CA LEU A 71 -3.89 3.45 -4.08
C LEU A 71 -4.31 4.66 -3.23
N HIS A 72 -5.16 5.52 -3.79
CA HIS A 72 -5.69 6.66 -3.04
C HIS A 72 -6.50 6.22 -1.80
N GLU A 73 -7.38 5.22 -1.92
CA GLU A 73 -8.11 4.65 -0.78
C GLU A 73 -7.17 4.12 0.31
N LEU A 74 -6.08 3.45 -0.07
CA LEU A 74 -5.07 2.96 0.85
C LEU A 74 -4.31 4.11 1.53
N THR A 75 -3.92 5.13 0.78
CA THR A 75 -3.25 6.33 1.32
C THR A 75 -4.15 7.08 2.30
N GLU A 76 -5.44 7.24 1.98
CA GLU A 76 -6.42 7.86 2.87
C GLU A 76 -6.63 7.02 4.15
N ALA A 77 -6.83 5.71 4.02
CA ALA A 77 -6.95 4.80 5.15
C ALA A 77 -5.71 4.87 6.06
N THR A 78 -4.53 4.92 5.47
CA THR A 78 -3.25 5.06 6.19
C THR A 78 -3.19 6.40 6.92
N SER A 79 -3.59 7.50 6.28
CA SER A 79 -3.58 8.83 6.90
C SER A 79 -4.49 8.92 8.12
N VAL A 80 -5.66 8.28 8.07
CA VAL A 80 -6.60 8.20 9.19
C VAL A 80 -6.01 7.33 10.29
N TYR A 81 -5.43 6.18 9.95
CA TYR A 81 -4.83 5.25 10.91
C TYR A 81 -3.70 5.88 11.73
N VAL A 82 -2.83 6.66 11.10
CA VAL A 82 -1.70 7.32 11.77
C VAL A 82 -2.04 8.66 12.42
N GLY A 83 -3.28 9.11 12.24
CA GLY A 83 -3.74 10.43 12.62
C GLY A 83 -3.42 11.49 11.55
N THR A 84 -4.47 12.12 11.04
CA THR A 84 -4.38 13.12 9.95
C THR A 84 -3.51 14.31 10.32
N GLN A 85 -3.55 14.79 11.57
CA GLN A 85 -2.71 15.89 12.03
C GLN A 85 -1.22 15.56 11.91
N TRP A 86 -0.82 14.33 12.26
CA TRP A 86 0.56 13.90 12.08
C TRP A 86 0.89 13.76 10.59
N TRP A 87 0.02 13.13 9.80
CA TRP A 87 0.19 12.92 8.37
C TRP A 87 0.49 14.22 7.60
N TYR A 88 -0.23 15.30 7.94
CA TYR A 88 -0.05 16.61 7.31
C TYR A 88 1.06 17.47 7.95
N GLY A 89 1.56 17.10 9.13
CA GLY A 89 2.65 17.78 9.84
C GLY A 89 3.97 17.01 9.74
N ASP A 90 4.40 16.43 10.85
CA ASP A 90 5.65 15.68 11.00
C ASP A 90 5.75 14.46 10.05
N GLY A 91 4.64 13.94 9.57
CA GLY A 91 4.54 12.86 8.58
C GLY A 91 4.72 13.30 7.13
N SER A 92 4.90 14.59 6.86
CA SER A 92 4.96 15.15 5.50
C SER A 92 5.99 14.49 4.58
N VAL A 93 7.14 14.05 5.10
CA VAL A 93 8.16 13.32 4.32
C VAL A 93 7.64 11.94 3.87
N HIS A 94 6.90 11.24 4.72
CA HIS A 94 6.31 9.94 4.38
C HIS A 94 5.20 10.13 3.36
N ARG A 95 4.32 11.11 3.57
CA ARG A 95 3.27 11.49 2.62
C ARG A 95 3.83 11.82 1.25
N ARG A 96 4.94 12.58 1.19
CA ARG A 96 5.61 12.91 -0.07
C ARG A 96 6.14 11.66 -0.77
N ARG A 97 6.78 10.74 -0.04
CA ARG A 97 7.27 9.48 -0.63
C ARG A 97 6.14 8.61 -1.19
N VAL A 98 5.00 8.55 -0.50
CA VAL A 98 3.81 7.84 -0.98
C VAL A 98 3.28 8.49 -2.25
N ALA A 99 3.09 9.82 -2.25
CA ALA A 99 2.61 10.54 -3.43
C ALA A 99 3.57 10.43 -4.64
N ASP A 100 4.88 10.62 -4.42
CA ASP A 100 5.90 10.48 -5.46
C ASP A 100 5.88 9.04 -6.05
N ALA A 101 5.59 8.02 -5.24
CA ALA A 101 5.47 6.64 -5.72
C ALA A 101 4.15 6.37 -6.45
N GLU A 102 3.02 6.94 -6.00
CA GLU A 102 1.73 6.88 -6.72
C GLU A 102 1.83 7.50 -8.11
N ASP A 103 2.49 8.67 -8.22
CA ASP A 103 2.71 9.36 -9.49
C ASP A 103 3.55 8.49 -10.44
N ARG A 104 4.65 7.90 -9.96
CA ARG A 104 5.50 6.99 -10.77
C ARG A 104 4.77 5.71 -11.17
N ILE A 105 3.90 5.16 -10.32
CA ILE A 105 3.04 4.04 -10.71
C ILE A 105 2.11 4.49 -11.85
N GLY A 106 1.50 5.66 -11.75
CA GLY A 106 0.63 6.22 -12.80
C GLY A 106 1.35 6.40 -14.13
N GLU A 107 2.56 6.94 -14.12
CA GLU A 107 3.43 7.11 -15.29
C GLU A 107 3.81 5.75 -15.91
N ALA A 108 4.31 4.82 -15.11
CA ALA A 108 4.66 3.47 -15.58
C ALA A 108 3.46 2.74 -16.18
N VAL A 109 2.29 2.88 -15.55
CA VAL A 109 1.04 2.35 -16.10
C VAL A 109 0.78 2.98 -17.46
N ALA A 110 0.84 4.31 -17.58
CA ALA A 110 0.57 5.06 -18.80
C ALA A 110 1.49 4.66 -19.97
N ASP A 111 2.77 4.45 -19.68
CA ASP A 111 3.80 4.08 -20.64
C ASP A 111 3.85 2.57 -20.93
N GLY A 112 3.20 1.76 -20.08
CA GLY A 112 3.23 0.30 -20.16
C GLY A 112 4.59 -0.28 -19.76
N ASP A 113 5.37 0.45 -18.97
CA ASP A 113 6.68 0.02 -18.49
C ASP A 113 6.52 -0.85 -17.24
N GLY A 114 6.61 -2.16 -17.42
CA GLY A 114 6.57 -3.10 -16.30
C GLY A 114 7.76 -2.98 -15.33
N ALA A 115 8.94 -2.61 -15.80
CA ALA A 115 10.10 -2.49 -14.92
C ALA A 115 9.93 -1.30 -13.97
N GLU A 116 9.52 -0.15 -14.52
CA GLU A 116 9.24 1.03 -13.71
C GLU A 116 8.03 0.81 -12.78
N PHE A 117 7.00 0.11 -13.26
CA PHE A 117 5.85 -0.26 -12.43
C PHE A 117 6.28 -1.07 -11.20
N ALA A 118 7.09 -2.11 -11.41
CA ALA A 118 7.58 -2.95 -10.31
C ALA A 118 8.45 -2.15 -9.33
N GLU A 119 9.35 -1.30 -9.83
CA GLU A 119 10.19 -0.44 -8.98
C GLU A 119 9.36 0.56 -8.16
N ALA A 120 8.39 1.21 -8.79
CA ALA A 120 7.53 2.18 -8.13
C ALA A 120 6.69 1.52 -7.02
N PHE A 121 6.20 0.29 -7.25
CA PHE A 121 5.51 -0.48 -6.21
C PHE A 121 6.40 -0.88 -5.03
N VAL A 122 7.67 -1.21 -5.26
CA VAL A 122 8.63 -1.45 -4.16
C VAL A 122 8.76 -0.21 -3.29
N GLY A 123 8.87 0.97 -3.91
CA GLY A 123 8.94 2.25 -3.20
C GLY A 123 7.67 2.56 -2.41
N TYR A 124 6.51 2.37 -3.04
CA TYR A 124 5.20 2.57 -2.43
C TYR A 124 4.98 1.62 -1.24
N ASP A 125 5.22 0.31 -1.40
CA ASP A 125 5.05 -0.70 -0.36
C ASP A 125 5.92 -0.41 0.87
N GLN A 126 7.19 -0.04 0.64
CA GLN A 126 8.09 0.34 1.73
C GLN A 126 7.63 1.62 2.44
N ALA A 127 7.14 2.61 1.69
CA ALA A 127 6.70 3.88 2.26
C ALA A 127 5.46 3.70 3.16
N VAL A 128 4.46 2.95 2.70
CA VAL A 128 3.23 2.69 3.48
C VAL A 128 3.52 1.77 4.67
N ALA A 129 4.25 0.67 4.48
CA ALA A 129 4.60 -0.25 5.58
C ALA A 129 5.37 0.46 6.71
N ALA A 130 6.32 1.35 6.38
CA ALA A 130 7.07 2.12 7.37
C ALA A 130 6.15 3.01 8.24
N VAL A 131 5.11 3.58 7.62
CA VAL A 131 4.12 4.42 8.31
C VAL A 131 3.28 3.57 9.27
N VAL A 132 2.85 2.39 8.86
CA VAL A 132 2.07 1.46 9.71
C VAL A 132 2.89 0.97 10.91
N VAL A 133 4.15 0.56 10.69
CA VAL A 133 5.05 0.08 11.76
C VAL A 133 5.36 1.16 12.79
N ARG A 134 5.45 2.42 12.37
CA ARG A 134 5.68 3.56 13.29
C ARG A 134 4.60 3.64 14.37
N VAL A 135 3.35 3.45 13.98
CA VAL A 135 2.20 3.50 14.91
C VAL A 135 2.30 2.36 15.93
N GLN A 136 2.65 1.15 15.50
CA GLN A 136 2.88 0.02 16.40
C GLN A 136 4.03 0.28 17.39
N SER A 137 5.14 0.86 16.91
CA SER A 137 6.33 1.15 17.74
C SER A 137 6.06 2.19 18.83
N GLN A 138 5.22 3.19 18.53
CA GLN A 138 4.80 4.19 19.50
C GLN A 138 3.94 3.59 20.62
N MET A 139 3.11 2.60 20.31
CA MET A 139 2.30 1.91 21.32
C MET A 139 3.14 1.06 22.26
N GLY A 140 4.13 0.33 21.75
CA GLY A 140 5.07 -0.43 22.59
C GLY A 140 5.85 0.47 23.56
N THR A 141 6.14 1.70 23.13
CA THR A 141 6.84 2.70 23.96
C THR A 141 5.94 3.32 25.02
N ASN A 142 4.67 3.58 24.71
CA ASN A 142 3.71 4.18 25.65
C ASN A 142 3.12 3.18 26.68
N ALA A 143 3.38 1.88 26.50
CA ALA A 143 2.93 0.81 27.40
C ALA A 143 4.03 0.31 28.35
N SER A 144 5.23 0.92 28.34
CA SER A 144 6.39 0.56 29.18
C SER A 144 6.60 1.51 30.35
#